data_AF-A0A0Q7X5H3-F1
#
_entry.id   AF-A0A0Q7X5H3-F1
#
_cell.length_a   1.000
_cell.length_b   1.000
_cell.length_c   1.000
_cell.angle_alpha   90.00
_cell.angle_beta   90.00
_cell.angle_gamma   90.00
#
_symmetry.space_group_name_H-M   'P 1'
#
loop_
_entity.id
_entity.type
_entity.pdbx_description
1 polymer ?
#
loop_
_entity_poly.entity_id
_entity_poly.type
_entity_poly.pdbx_seq_one_letter_code
_entity_poly.pdbx_strand_id
1 'polypeptide(L)'
;MDNKPLEQLAENYIKVELGKANFKYAKPDYDLDGTDLIVLQPISKHYVRQVIVQSKGRSVGSQQTNVRINKSYVNSNFICFLYLQLDNDPVHYFYIFFCDDIKKWDAYDKYFQLLIPKDFKKNTALIAAKFNPKTHIKKIADLLDNGPIVRPYYVEFEKMGLVSILMELWRKYNSLPDLNLAIELYNQKLGYAESFIQEIFLSYNYIKNNENIGSIDYFLQIILEMRNVGKPIFELCTIEDMSDIQAVNSSNAIVYRDLRIGQVRVLYDGDSYKGLYIYIGDREDHAEVLLLDNDHYFAYGVRKVFTED
;
A
#
# COMPACT_ATOMS: atom_id res chain seq x y z
N MET A 1 -18.21 -25.36 19.06
CA MET A 1 -17.48 -25.94 17.91
C MET A 1 -16.64 -24.82 17.31
N ASP A 2 -15.41 -25.10 16.93
CA ASP A 2 -14.57 -24.13 16.22
C ASP A 2 -15.17 -23.90 14.82
N ASN A 3 -15.52 -22.66 14.49
CA ASN A 3 -16.11 -22.30 13.20
C ASN A 3 -15.04 -22.09 12.12
N LYS A 4 -13.74 -22.08 12.46
CA LYS A 4 -12.64 -21.84 11.52
C LYS A 4 -12.65 -22.75 10.28
N PRO A 5 -12.88 -24.07 10.39
CA PRO A 5 -12.95 -24.93 9.21
C PRO A 5 -14.09 -24.52 8.26
N LEU A 6 -15.23 -24.07 8.80
CA LEU A 6 -16.38 -23.64 8.02
C LEU A 6 -16.16 -22.27 7.37
N GLU A 7 -15.50 -21.37 8.10
CA GLU A 7 -15.11 -20.06 7.56
C GLU A 7 -14.11 -20.23 6.42
N GLN A 8 -13.17 -21.17 6.52
CA GLN A 8 -12.23 -21.50 5.45
C GLN A 8 -12.91 -22.16 4.23
N LEU A 9 -13.86 -23.07 4.46
CA LEU A 9 -14.68 -23.64 3.38
C LEU A 9 -15.50 -22.56 2.67
N ALA A 10 -16.08 -21.64 3.43
CA ALA A 10 -16.82 -20.51 2.90
C ALA A 10 -15.93 -19.62 2.02
N GLU A 11 -14.76 -19.24 2.53
CA GLU A 11 -13.77 -18.44 1.82
C GLU A 11 -13.32 -19.12 0.50
N ASN A 12 -13.00 -20.42 0.56
CA ASN A 12 -12.57 -21.18 -0.62
C ASN A 12 -13.66 -21.24 -1.69
N TYR A 13 -14.92 -21.45 -1.31
CA TYR A 13 -16.02 -21.45 -2.25
C TYR A 13 -16.18 -20.09 -2.95
N ILE A 14 -16.12 -19.01 -2.17
CA ILE A 14 -16.24 -17.64 -2.70
C ILE A 14 -15.10 -17.36 -3.68
N LYS A 15 -13.86 -17.74 -3.35
CA LYS A 15 -12.70 -17.61 -4.24
C LYS A 15 -12.91 -18.33 -5.58
N VAL A 16 -13.45 -19.55 -5.55
CA VAL A 16 -13.75 -20.32 -6.77
C VAL A 16 -14.79 -19.59 -7.63
N GLU A 17 -15.87 -19.08 -7.04
CA GLU A 17 -16.93 -18.40 -7.79
C GLU A 17 -16.48 -17.03 -8.34
N LEU A 18 -15.70 -16.27 -7.55
CA LEU A 18 -15.07 -15.02 -8.01
C LEU A 18 -14.07 -15.30 -9.14
N GLY A 19 -13.27 -16.36 -9.01
CA GLY A 19 -12.29 -16.78 -10.03
C GLY A 19 -12.96 -17.21 -11.33
N LYS A 20 -14.05 -17.98 -11.27
CA LYS A 20 -14.87 -18.33 -12.45
C LYS A 20 -15.44 -17.09 -13.15
N ALA A 21 -15.72 -16.04 -12.39
CA ALA A 21 -16.18 -14.75 -12.91
C ALA A 21 -15.03 -13.82 -13.36
N ASN A 22 -13.78 -14.29 -13.35
CA ASN A 22 -12.57 -13.51 -13.68
C ASN A 22 -12.35 -12.26 -12.81
N PHE A 23 -12.89 -12.23 -11.60
CA PHE A 23 -12.54 -11.18 -10.64
C PHE A 23 -11.12 -11.40 -10.10
N LYS A 24 -10.33 -10.33 -10.06
CA LYS A 24 -9.09 -10.33 -9.28
C LYS A 24 -9.44 -10.18 -7.81
N TYR A 25 -8.84 -10.98 -6.95
CA TYR A 25 -9.03 -10.88 -5.51
C TYR A 25 -7.72 -11.11 -4.76
N ALA A 26 -7.62 -10.55 -3.57
CA ALA A 26 -6.51 -10.72 -2.65
C ALA A 26 -7.03 -11.12 -1.26
N LYS A 27 -6.22 -11.87 -0.52
CA LYS A 27 -6.43 -12.14 0.90
C LYS A 27 -5.48 -11.24 1.69
N PRO A 28 -5.97 -10.39 2.60
CA PRO A 28 -5.08 -9.62 3.48
C PRO A 28 -4.27 -10.54 4.40
N ASP A 29 -3.03 -10.16 4.69
CA ASP A 29 -2.16 -10.91 5.61
C ASP A 29 -2.55 -10.74 7.09
N TYR A 30 -3.35 -9.71 7.38
CA TYR A 30 -3.85 -9.38 8.71
C TYR A 30 -5.31 -8.94 8.65
N ASP A 31 -6.08 -9.31 9.68
CA ASP A 31 -7.49 -8.92 9.83
C ASP A 31 -7.59 -7.41 10.06
N LEU A 32 -7.87 -6.66 9.00
CA LEU A 32 -8.20 -5.24 9.06
C LEU A 32 -9.71 -5.06 8.78
N ASP A 33 -10.41 -4.43 9.72
CA ASP A 33 -11.83 -4.06 9.57
C ASP A 33 -12.76 -5.23 9.16
N GLY A 34 -12.46 -6.43 9.64
CA GLY A 34 -13.24 -7.64 9.35
C GLY A 34 -13.13 -8.13 7.90
N THR A 35 -12.10 -7.73 7.18
CA THR A 35 -11.86 -8.09 5.78
C THR A 35 -11.21 -9.48 5.68
N ASP A 36 -11.92 -10.44 5.09
CA ASP A 36 -11.36 -11.76 4.79
C ASP A 36 -10.81 -11.81 3.35
N LEU A 37 -11.45 -11.09 2.42
CA LEU A 37 -11.04 -10.96 1.02
C LEU A 37 -11.28 -9.55 0.49
N ILE A 38 -10.51 -9.17 -0.52
CA ILE A 38 -10.70 -7.93 -1.27
C ILE A 38 -10.83 -8.26 -2.74
N VAL A 39 -11.91 -7.83 -3.37
CA VAL A 39 -12.07 -7.89 -4.83
C VAL A 39 -11.55 -6.60 -5.44
N LEU A 40 -10.74 -6.71 -6.49
CA LEU A 40 -9.94 -5.63 -7.05
C LEU A 40 -10.23 -5.41 -8.54
N GLN A 41 -10.32 -4.15 -8.94
CA GLN A 41 -10.30 -3.73 -10.34
C GLN A 41 -9.19 -2.69 -10.53
N PRO A 42 -8.05 -3.10 -11.11
CA PRO A 42 -6.98 -2.17 -11.39
C PRO A 42 -7.42 -1.08 -12.38
N ILE A 43 -7.18 0.17 -12.01
CA ILE A 43 -7.35 1.32 -12.89
C ILE A 43 -5.99 1.72 -13.48
N SER A 44 -4.94 1.71 -12.65
CA SER A 44 -3.56 1.97 -13.05
C SER A 44 -2.57 1.22 -12.16
N LYS A 45 -1.27 1.45 -12.34
CA LYS A 45 -0.21 0.91 -11.47
C LYS A 45 -0.38 1.32 -10.00
N HIS A 46 -1.02 2.46 -9.74
CA HIS A 46 -1.12 3.05 -8.40
C HIS A 46 -2.55 3.12 -7.86
N TYR A 47 -3.56 2.78 -8.66
CA TYR A 47 -4.96 2.95 -8.27
C TYR A 47 -5.81 1.74 -8.63
N VAL A 48 -6.64 1.34 -7.67
CA VAL A 48 -7.57 0.22 -7.81
C VAL A 48 -8.93 0.64 -7.27
N ARG A 49 -10.01 0.12 -7.85
CA ARG A 49 -11.29 0.03 -7.14
C ARG A 49 -11.31 -1.24 -6.33
N GLN A 50 -11.93 -1.17 -5.15
CA GLN A 50 -12.01 -2.32 -4.26
C GLN A 50 -13.41 -2.54 -3.68
N VAL A 51 -13.75 -3.81 -3.50
CA VAL A 51 -14.89 -4.27 -2.71
C VAL A 51 -14.36 -5.11 -1.55
N ILE A 52 -14.79 -4.75 -0.34
CA ILE A 52 -14.40 -5.42 0.89
C ILE A 52 -15.35 -6.58 1.13
N VAL A 53 -14.78 -7.77 1.36
CA VAL A 53 -15.54 -9.00 1.52
C VAL A 53 -15.23 -9.63 2.87
N GLN A 54 -16.29 -9.86 3.64
CA GLN A 54 -16.26 -10.67 4.85
C GLN A 54 -16.96 -12.02 4.59
N SER A 55 -16.37 -13.10 5.09
CA SER A 55 -16.86 -14.47 5.03
C SER A 55 -17.25 -14.95 6.43
N LYS A 56 -18.42 -15.58 6.55
CA LYS A 56 -18.91 -16.16 7.81
C LYS A 56 -19.43 -17.57 7.57
N GLY A 57 -19.01 -18.51 8.40
CA GLY A 57 -19.47 -19.90 8.39
C GLY A 57 -20.25 -20.24 9.66
N ARG A 58 -21.44 -20.84 9.56
CA ARG A 58 -22.21 -21.30 10.72
C ARG A 58 -22.80 -22.69 10.51
N SER A 59 -22.72 -23.52 11.56
CA SER A 59 -23.53 -24.73 11.65
C SER A 59 -24.92 -24.39 12.18
N VAL A 60 -25.94 -24.90 11.51
CA VAL A 60 -27.34 -24.82 11.94
C VAL A 60 -27.78 -26.22 12.34
N GLY A 61 -27.91 -26.43 13.64
CA GLY A 61 -28.31 -27.72 14.23
C GLY A 61 -29.72 -27.67 14.81
N SER A 62 -29.87 -28.15 16.05
CA SER A 62 -31.15 -28.13 16.77
C SER A 62 -31.54 -26.74 17.31
N GLN A 63 -30.57 -25.82 17.45
CA GLN A 63 -30.76 -24.46 17.95
C GLN A 63 -30.53 -23.41 16.86
N GLN A 64 -31.15 -22.24 17.04
CA GLN A 64 -30.87 -21.06 16.21
C GLN A 64 -29.43 -20.57 16.40
N THR A 65 -28.89 -19.92 15.38
CA THR A 65 -27.55 -19.32 15.41
C THR A 65 -27.62 -17.87 14.92
N ASN A 66 -26.50 -17.15 14.97
CA ASN A 66 -26.45 -15.78 14.48
C ASN A 66 -25.10 -15.44 13.82
N VAL A 67 -25.15 -14.39 13.01
CA VAL A 67 -23.98 -13.72 12.45
C VAL A 67 -24.00 -12.28 12.93
N ARG A 68 -22.84 -11.79 13.35
CA ARG A 68 -22.63 -10.40 13.77
C ARG A 68 -21.57 -9.75 12.90
N ILE A 69 -21.83 -8.52 12.50
CA ILE A 69 -20.93 -7.68 11.69
C ILE A 69 -20.79 -6.34 12.41
N ASN A 70 -19.56 -5.90 12.68
CA ASN A 70 -19.35 -4.59 13.31
C ASN A 70 -19.87 -3.50 12.39
N LYS A 71 -20.62 -2.54 12.94
CA LYS A 71 -21.17 -1.42 12.17
C LYS A 71 -20.09 -0.60 11.47
N SER A 72 -18.91 -0.46 12.07
CA SER A 72 -17.79 0.30 11.48
C SER A 72 -17.26 -0.32 10.19
N TYR A 73 -17.53 -1.61 9.93
CA TYR A 73 -17.07 -2.31 8.73
C TYR A 73 -18.02 -2.10 7.55
N VAL A 74 -19.30 -1.77 7.81
CA VAL A 74 -20.37 -1.78 6.79
C VAL A 74 -20.41 -0.44 6.05
N ASN A 75 -19.49 -0.28 5.10
CA ASN A 75 -19.46 0.82 4.14
C ASN A 75 -20.16 0.43 2.82
N SER A 76 -20.26 1.36 1.86
CA SER A 76 -21.00 1.15 0.61
C SER A 76 -20.43 0.00 -0.23
N ASN A 77 -19.11 -0.22 -0.19
CA ASN A 77 -18.41 -1.28 -0.92
C ASN A 77 -18.18 -2.55 -0.08
N PHE A 78 -18.96 -2.77 0.99
CA PHE A 78 -18.89 -3.96 1.84
C PHE A 78 -19.88 -5.05 1.42
N ILE A 79 -19.42 -6.30 1.42
CA ILE A 79 -20.21 -7.50 1.19
C ILE A 79 -19.93 -8.54 2.28
N CYS A 80 -20.99 -9.17 2.80
CA CYS A 80 -20.87 -10.36 3.63
C CYS A 80 -21.34 -11.59 2.85
N PHE A 81 -20.48 -12.60 2.74
CA PHE A 81 -20.91 -13.94 2.38
C PHE A 81 -21.16 -14.77 3.63
N LEU A 82 -22.22 -15.57 3.58
CA LEU A 82 -22.59 -16.48 4.64
C LEU A 82 -22.71 -17.90 4.09
N TYR A 83 -21.98 -18.81 4.71
CA TYR A 83 -22.08 -20.23 4.49
C TYR A 83 -22.78 -20.89 5.67
N LEU A 84 -23.85 -21.63 5.39
CA LEU A 84 -24.56 -22.44 6.37
C LEU A 84 -24.36 -23.93 6.07
N GLN A 85 -23.94 -24.67 7.09
CA GLN A 85 -23.94 -26.12 7.08
C GLN A 85 -25.02 -26.63 8.01
N LEU A 86 -25.77 -27.65 7.58
CA LEU A 86 -26.70 -28.39 8.42
C LEU A 86 -26.08 -29.73 8.80
N ASP A 87 -26.27 -30.14 10.05
CA ASP A 87 -25.85 -31.45 10.51
C ASP A 87 -26.52 -32.54 9.65
N ASN A 88 -25.72 -33.44 9.07
CA ASN A 88 -26.16 -34.52 8.19
C ASN A 88 -26.80 -34.11 6.86
N ASP A 89 -26.65 -32.86 6.41
CA ASP A 89 -27.05 -32.41 5.08
C ASP A 89 -25.79 -32.13 4.24
N PRO A 90 -25.53 -32.88 3.15
CA PRO A 90 -24.37 -32.62 2.28
C PRO A 90 -24.55 -31.36 1.41
N VAL A 91 -25.74 -30.76 1.41
CA VAL A 91 -26.01 -29.55 0.63
C VAL A 91 -25.36 -28.34 1.29
N HIS A 92 -24.58 -27.62 0.49
CA HIS A 92 -23.96 -26.36 0.86
C HIS A 92 -24.89 -25.17 0.62
N TYR A 93 -25.12 -24.34 1.63
CA TYR A 93 -25.99 -23.16 1.52
C TYR A 93 -25.17 -21.88 1.58
N PHE A 94 -25.10 -21.18 0.45
CA PHE A 94 -24.39 -19.91 0.33
C PHE A 94 -25.35 -18.75 0.16
N TYR A 95 -25.07 -17.68 0.88
CA TYR A 95 -25.82 -16.43 0.86
C TYR A 95 -24.86 -15.25 0.70
N ILE A 96 -25.37 -14.16 0.14
CA ILE A 96 -24.64 -12.91 -0.01
C ILE A 96 -25.52 -11.77 0.46
N PHE A 97 -24.93 -10.85 1.22
CA PHE A 97 -25.58 -9.65 1.71
C PHE A 97 -24.73 -8.45 1.37
N PHE A 98 -25.33 -7.50 0.67
CA PHE A 98 -24.69 -6.22 0.38
C PHE A 98 -24.92 -5.26 1.55
N CYS A 99 -24.21 -4.13 1.55
CA CYS A 99 -24.35 -3.07 2.55
C CYS A 99 -25.82 -2.78 2.96
N ASP A 100 -26.69 -2.58 1.97
CA ASP A 100 -28.11 -2.26 2.21
C ASP A 100 -28.91 -3.43 2.77
N ASP A 101 -28.49 -4.67 2.52
CA ASP A 101 -29.11 -5.86 3.09
C ASP A 101 -28.72 -6.01 4.56
N ILE A 102 -27.45 -5.76 4.89
CA ILE A 102 -26.91 -5.84 6.26
C ILE A 102 -27.51 -4.74 7.15
N LYS A 103 -27.70 -3.54 6.62
CA LYS A 103 -28.33 -2.43 7.35
C LYS A 103 -29.79 -2.69 7.75
N LYS A 104 -30.45 -3.69 7.13
CA LYS A 104 -31.81 -4.13 7.48
C LYS A 104 -31.84 -5.19 8.58
N TRP A 105 -30.69 -5.69 9.03
CA TRP A 105 -30.59 -6.64 10.13
C TRP A 105 -30.86 -5.97 11.48
N ASP A 106 -30.98 -6.78 12.54
CA ASP A 106 -31.18 -6.27 13.89
C ASP A 106 -29.96 -5.43 14.30
N ALA A 107 -30.19 -4.17 14.64
CA ALA A 107 -29.14 -3.22 14.99
C ALA A 107 -28.93 -3.18 16.51
N TYR A 108 -27.71 -3.48 16.94
CA TYR A 108 -27.22 -3.30 18.30
C TYR A 108 -26.20 -2.16 18.35
N ASP A 109 -25.72 -1.77 19.54
CA ASP A 109 -24.80 -0.63 19.69
C ASP A 109 -23.60 -0.69 18.72
N LYS A 110 -22.88 -1.82 18.70
CA LYS A 110 -21.64 -1.98 17.90
C LYS A 110 -21.78 -2.85 16.66
N TYR A 111 -22.88 -3.58 16.49
CA TYR A 111 -23.00 -4.56 15.40
C TYR A 111 -24.41 -4.65 14.82
N PHE A 112 -24.46 -5.07 13.56
CA PHE A 112 -25.65 -5.65 12.94
C PHE A 112 -25.67 -7.14 13.21
N GLN A 113 -26.85 -7.72 13.47
CA GLN A 113 -27.01 -9.14 13.75
C GLN A 113 -28.09 -9.78 12.87
N LEU A 114 -27.71 -10.81 12.13
CA LEU A 114 -28.64 -11.69 11.44
C LEU A 114 -28.94 -12.90 12.31
N LEU A 115 -30.20 -13.07 12.69
CA LEU A 115 -30.68 -14.31 13.30
C LEU A 115 -30.91 -15.37 12.22
N ILE A 116 -30.37 -16.56 12.43
CA ILE A 116 -30.50 -17.71 11.53
C ILE A 116 -31.36 -18.76 12.24
N PRO A 117 -32.65 -18.86 11.90
CA PRO A 117 -33.54 -19.83 12.53
C PRO A 117 -33.23 -21.23 12.04
N LYS A 118 -33.65 -22.25 12.81
CA LYS A 118 -33.46 -23.66 12.46
C LYS A 118 -34.07 -24.02 11.10
N ASP A 119 -35.21 -23.43 10.77
CA ASP A 119 -35.93 -23.60 9.52
C ASP A 119 -35.61 -22.51 8.48
N PHE A 120 -34.38 -21.98 8.49
CA PHE A 120 -33.94 -20.91 7.58
C PHE A 120 -34.27 -21.15 6.10
N LYS A 121 -34.41 -22.41 5.66
CA LYS A 121 -34.83 -22.77 4.29
C LYS A 121 -36.20 -22.21 3.91
N LYS A 122 -37.05 -21.88 4.89
CA LYS A 122 -38.36 -21.24 4.72
C LYS A 122 -38.34 -19.73 4.97
N ASN A 123 -37.24 -19.19 5.47
CA ASN A 123 -37.12 -17.78 5.77
C ASN A 123 -36.99 -16.97 4.46
N THR A 124 -37.96 -16.11 4.19
CA THR A 124 -38.06 -15.35 2.94
C THR A 124 -36.87 -14.42 2.70
N ALA A 125 -36.35 -13.79 3.75
CA ALA A 125 -35.17 -12.92 3.65
C ALA A 125 -33.90 -13.72 3.27
N LEU A 126 -33.71 -14.90 3.88
CA LEU A 126 -32.59 -15.78 3.54
C LEU A 126 -32.74 -16.39 2.15
N ILE A 127 -33.94 -16.80 1.74
CA ILE A 127 -34.21 -17.28 0.39
C ILE A 127 -33.81 -16.22 -0.65
N ALA A 128 -34.20 -14.95 -0.42
CA ALA A 128 -33.86 -13.84 -1.31
C ALA A 128 -32.34 -13.57 -1.36
N ALA A 129 -31.63 -13.80 -0.27
CA ALA A 129 -30.18 -13.60 -0.19
C ALA A 129 -29.35 -14.80 -0.71
N LYS A 130 -30.00 -15.92 -1.12
CA LYS A 130 -29.29 -17.12 -1.59
C LYS A 130 -28.43 -16.78 -2.80
N PHE A 131 -27.16 -17.15 -2.74
CA PHE A 131 -26.19 -16.79 -3.76
C PHE A 131 -26.58 -17.38 -5.12
N ASN A 132 -26.74 -16.51 -6.12
CA ASN A 132 -27.00 -16.86 -7.50
C ASN A 132 -25.94 -16.18 -8.39
N PRO A 133 -24.98 -16.95 -8.95
CA PRO A 133 -23.91 -16.41 -9.77
C PRO A 133 -24.40 -15.54 -10.94
N LYS A 134 -25.56 -15.86 -11.53
CA LYS A 134 -26.08 -15.12 -12.70
C LYS A 134 -26.47 -13.68 -12.38
N THR A 135 -26.81 -13.39 -11.12
CA THR A 135 -27.31 -12.07 -10.70
C THR A 135 -26.32 -11.35 -9.79
N HIS A 136 -25.73 -12.07 -8.84
CA HIS A 136 -24.87 -11.47 -7.84
C HIS A 136 -23.48 -11.15 -8.37
N ILE A 137 -22.94 -11.90 -9.33
CA ILE A 137 -21.67 -11.54 -9.99
C ILE A 137 -21.78 -10.19 -10.68
N LYS A 138 -22.89 -9.94 -11.39
CA LYS A 138 -23.15 -8.63 -11.99
C LYS A 138 -23.23 -7.52 -10.93
N LYS A 139 -23.96 -7.76 -9.84
CA LYS A 139 -24.08 -6.79 -8.75
C LYS A 139 -22.72 -6.50 -8.06
N ILE A 140 -21.84 -7.49 -7.95
CA ILE A 140 -20.46 -7.30 -7.47
C ILE A 140 -19.66 -6.46 -8.47
N ALA A 141 -19.78 -6.72 -9.78
CA ALA A 141 -19.13 -5.91 -10.82
C ALA A 141 -19.61 -4.46 -10.77
N ASP A 142 -20.92 -4.23 -10.71
CA ASP A 142 -21.52 -2.90 -10.60
C ASP A 142 -21.02 -2.17 -9.35
N LEU A 143 -20.87 -2.90 -8.23
CA LEU A 143 -20.32 -2.33 -6.99
C LEU A 143 -18.84 -1.98 -7.13
N LEU A 144 -18.08 -2.79 -7.84
CA LEU A 144 -16.66 -2.59 -8.08
C LEU A 144 -16.42 -1.38 -9.00
N ASP A 145 -17.18 -1.27 -10.10
CA ASP A 145 -17.13 -0.15 -11.05
C ASP A 145 -17.47 1.19 -10.39
N ASN A 146 -18.34 1.18 -9.38
CA ASN A 146 -18.73 2.37 -8.60
C ASN A 146 -18.01 2.46 -7.24
N GLY A 147 -17.09 1.54 -6.96
CA GLY A 147 -16.38 1.46 -5.68
C GLY A 147 -15.36 2.60 -5.51
N PRO A 148 -14.95 2.90 -4.27
CA PRO A 148 -13.94 3.92 -4.01
C PRO A 148 -12.64 3.58 -4.73
N ILE A 149 -12.05 4.59 -5.38
CA ILE A 149 -10.69 4.50 -5.93
C ILE A 149 -9.73 4.66 -4.75
N VAL A 150 -8.91 3.65 -4.51
CA VAL A 150 -7.90 3.68 -3.47
C VAL A 150 -6.53 3.42 -4.07
N ARG A 151 -5.50 3.99 -3.45
CA ARG A 151 -4.13 3.51 -3.65
C ARG A 151 -4.02 2.16 -2.91
N PRO A 152 -3.74 1.04 -3.58
CA PRO A 152 -3.65 -0.23 -2.89
C PRO A 152 -2.54 -0.14 -1.84
N TYR A 153 -2.91 -0.36 -0.57
CA TYR A 153 -1.96 -0.47 0.55
C TYR A 153 -1.21 -1.81 0.55
N TYR A 154 -1.48 -2.64 -0.45
CA TYR A 154 -0.90 -3.96 -0.63
C TYR A 154 0.28 -3.86 -1.57
N VAL A 155 1.45 -3.90 -0.96
CA VAL A 155 2.72 -4.04 -1.67
C VAL A 155 3.15 -5.49 -1.38
N GLU A 156 3.16 -6.34 -2.40
CA GLU A 156 3.54 -7.76 -2.25
C GLU A 156 5.04 -7.84 -1.97
N PHE A 157 5.42 -7.77 -0.68
CA PHE A 157 6.82 -7.73 -0.26
C PHE A 157 7.59 -9.02 -0.60
N GLU A 158 6.91 -10.16 -0.73
CA GLU A 158 7.53 -11.47 -0.96
C GLU A 158 8.42 -11.53 -2.22
N LYS A 159 8.18 -10.66 -3.20
CA LYS A 159 8.94 -10.61 -4.47
C LYS A 159 9.75 -9.33 -4.63
N MET A 160 9.78 -8.47 -3.62
CA MET A 160 10.47 -7.19 -3.69
C MET A 160 11.89 -7.30 -3.18
N GLY A 161 12.83 -6.69 -3.90
CA GLY A 161 14.17 -6.46 -3.38
C GLY A 161 14.13 -5.61 -2.11
N LEU A 162 15.05 -5.87 -1.18
CA LEU A 162 15.11 -5.25 0.14
C LEU A 162 15.07 -3.71 0.11
N VAL A 163 15.73 -3.09 -0.87
CA VAL A 163 15.70 -1.61 -1.05
C VAL A 163 14.28 -1.13 -1.30
N SER A 164 13.53 -1.80 -2.17
CA SER A 164 12.14 -1.46 -2.46
C SER A 164 11.25 -1.64 -1.23
N ILE A 165 11.51 -2.67 -0.39
CA ILE A 165 10.82 -2.84 0.89
C ILE A 165 11.04 -1.63 1.81
N LEU A 166 12.29 -1.21 1.97
CA LEU A 166 12.66 -0.08 2.82
C LEU A 166 12.07 1.24 2.32
N MET A 167 12.01 1.44 1.00
CA MET A 167 11.34 2.59 0.42
C MET A 167 9.86 2.62 0.78
N GLU A 168 9.14 1.50 0.72
CA GLU A 168 7.74 1.45 1.15
C GLU A 168 7.57 1.75 2.65
N LEU A 169 8.50 1.26 3.49
CA LEU A 169 8.49 1.59 4.92
C LEU A 169 8.72 3.08 5.17
N TRP A 170 9.59 3.74 4.40
CA TRP A 170 9.75 5.19 4.45
C TRP A 170 8.49 5.93 3.97
N ARG A 171 7.92 5.53 2.83
CA ARG A 171 6.70 6.13 2.27
C ARG A 171 5.52 6.00 3.21
N LYS A 172 5.37 4.87 3.91
CA LYS A 172 4.21 4.63 4.77
C LYS A 172 4.40 5.10 6.21
N TYR A 173 5.57 4.84 6.79
CA TYR A 173 5.80 5.02 8.22
C TYR A 173 6.88 6.03 8.54
N ASN A 174 7.46 6.68 7.53
CA ASN A 174 8.63 7.54 7.68
C ASN A 174 9.83 6.80 8.33
N SER A 175 9.90 5.49 8.15
CA SER A 175 10.96 4.65 8.70
C SER A 175 12.09 4.51 7.70
N LEU A 176 13.28 4.95 8.10
CA LEU A 176 14.51 4.75 7.34
C LEU A 176 15.29 3.56 7.94
N PRO A 177 16.14 2.87 7.15
CA PRO A 177 17.05 1.86 7.68
C PRO A 177 18.01 2.43 8.73
N ASP A 178 18.44 1.57 9.66
CA ASP A 178 19.52 1.90 10.60
C ASP A 178 20.89 1.95 9.90
N LEU A 179 21.90 2.45 10.62
CA LEU A 179 23.27 2.60 10.14
C LEU A 179 23.87 1.30 9.59
N ASN A 180 23.71 0.18 10.30
CA ASN A 180 24.33 -1.09 9.90
C ASN A 180 23.72 -1.58 8.59
N LEU A 181 22.39 -1.52 8.49
CA LEU A 181 21.66 -1.92 7.30
C LEU A 181 21.96 -0.98 6.11
N ALA A 182 22.04 0.33 6.34
CA ALA A 182 22.40 1.29 5.30
C ALA A 182 23.81 1.04 4.75
N ILE A 183 24.79 0.75 5.62
CA ILE A 183 26.16 0.38 5.23
C ILE A 183 26.16 -0.92 4.43
N GLU A 184 25.46 -1.95 4.90
CA GLU A 184 25.42 -3.25 4.23
C GLU A 184 24.81 -3.14 2.83
N LEU A 185 23.68 -2.44 2.71
CA LEU A 185 23.02 -2.19 1.43
C LEU A 185 23.93 -1.45 0.46
N TYR A 186 24.65 -0.43 0.93
CA TYR A 186 25.59 0.32 0.10
C TYR A 186 26.74 -0.56 -0.39
N ASN A 187 27.38 -1.30 0.51
CA ASN A 187 28.51 -2.18 0.17
C ASN A 187 28.09 -3.32 -0.79
N GLN A 188 26.88 -3.86 -0.64
CA GLN A 188 26.35 -4.90 -1.53
C GLN A 188 25.99 -4.37 -2.93
N LYS A 189 25.73 -3.06 -3.08
CA LYS A 189 25.19 -2.45 -4.30
C LYS A 189 26.16 -1.56 -5.07
N LEU A 190 27.42 -1.40 -4.65
CA LEU A 190 28.45 -0.65 -5.39
C LEU A 190 28.45 -1.00 -6.88
N GLY A 191 27.75 -0.17 -7.68
CA GLY A 191 27.70 -0.25 -9.14
C GLY A 191 26.31 -0.30 -9.80
N TYR A 192 25.24 -0.81 -9.18
CA TYR A 192 23.95 -0.98 -9.89
C TYR A 192 22.71 -1.01 -8.95
N ALA A 193 22.15 0.15 -8.58
CA ALA A 193 20.72 0.19 -8.27
C ALA A 193 19.89 -0.16 -9.51
N GLU A 194 18.71 -0.75 -9.34
CA GLU A 194 17.84 -1.12 -10.48
C GLU A 194 17.18 0.12 -11.11
N SER A 195 17.19 1.25 -10.40
CA SER A 195 16.65 2.53 -10.85
C SER A 195 17.32 3.69 -10.13
N PHE A 196 17.27 4.88 -10.73
CA PHE A 196 17.75 6.10 -10.10
C PHE A 196 17.04 6.42 -8.78
N ILE A 197 15.76 6.06 -8.66
CA ILE A 197 14.97 6.24 -7.43
C ILE A 197 15.60 5.44 -6.26
N GLN A 198 15.97 4.19 -6.50
CA GLN A 198 16.64 3.36 -5.49
C GLN A 198 18.04 3.92 -5.15
N GLU A 199 18.77 4.41 -6.15
CA GLU A 199 20.11 5.00 -5.95
C GLU A 199 20.06 6.27 -5.08
N ILE A 200 19.09 7.15 -5.33
CA ILE A 200 18.88 8.36 -4.51
C ILE A 200 18.51 7.97 -3.08
N PHE A 201 17.61 7.00 -2.90
CA PHE A 201 17.21 6.50 -1.58
C PHE A 201 18.40 5.91 -0.81
N LEU A 202 19.24 5.09 -1.46
CA LEU A 202 20.43 4.51 -0.85
C LEU A 202 21.46 5.58 -0.49
N SER A 203 21.70 6.53 -1.40
CA SER A 203 22.63 7.65 -1.20
C SER A 203 22.21 8.50 0.00
N TYR A 204 20.92 8.84 0.10
CA TYR A 204 20.38 9.57 1.24
C TYR A 204 20.67 8.84 2.56
N ASN A 205 20.35 7.54 2.63
CA ASN A 205 20.52 6.75 3.84
C ASN A 205 21.99 6.56 4.22
N TYR A 206 22.87 6.38 3.23
CA TYR A 206 24.29 6.28 3.46
C TYR A 206 24.87 7.59 4.01
N ILE A 207 24.56 8.73 3.36
CA ILE A 207 25.02 10.06 3.77
C ILE A 207 24.49 10.43 5.16
N LYS A 208 23.22 10.12 5.46
CA LYS A 208 22.60 10.41 6.76
C LYS A 208 23.27 9.69 7.91
N ASN A 209 23.70 8.46 7.71
CA ASN A 209 24.13 7.59 8.79
C ASN A 209 25.66 7.54 8.97
N ASN A 210 26.46 7.84 7.94
CA ASN A 210 27.92 7.65 7.99
C ASN A 210 28.72 8.97 8.09
N GLU A 211 29.65 9.04 9.05
CA GLU A 211 30.59 10.17 9.23
C GLU A 211 31.88 10.04 8.38
N ASN A 212 32.17 8.85 7.81
CA ASN A 212 33.34 8.57 6.98
C ASN A 212 32.93 8.18 5.54
N ILE A 213 32.70 9.20 4.72
CA ILE A 213 32.12 9.03 3.40
C ILE A 213 33.13 8.41 2.41
N GLY A 214 32.79 7.28 1.77
CA GLY A 214 33.41 6.86 0.50
C GLY A 214 33.05 7.83 -0.63
N SER A 215 33.90 8.05 -1.63
CA SER A 215 33.98 9.36 -2.33
C SER A 215 32.62 9.99 -2.68
N ILE A 216 32.30 11.10 -1.99
CA ILE A 216 31.18 12.00 -2.30
C ILE A 216 31.14 12.33 -3.80
N ASP A 217 32.32 12.40 -4.41
CA ASP A 217 32.52 12.64 -5.84
C ASP A 217 31.78 11.62 -6.72
N TYR A 218 31.69 10.36 -6.27
CA TYR A 218 30.91 9.34 -6.98
C TYR A 218 29.41 9.66 -6.95
N PHE A 219 28.88 10.08 -5.81
CA PHE A 219 27.47 10.48 -5.70
C PHE A 219 27.18 11.77 -6.49
N LEU A 220 28.09 12.74 -6.45
CA LEU A 220 27.98 13.94 -7.28
C LEU A 220 27.89 13.54 -8.76
N GLN A 221 28.78 12.67 -9.22
CA GLN A 221 28.78 12.18 -10.61
C GLN A 221 27.47 11.48 -10.96
N ILE A 222 26.97 10.60 -10.09
CA ILE A 222 25.68 9.94 -10.28
C ILE A 222 24.54 10.96 -10.40
N ILE A 223 24.44 11.94 -9.51
CA ILE A 223 23.36 12.93 -9.56
C ILE A 223 23.47 13.77 -10.84
N LEU A 224 24.68 14.12 -11.27
CA LEU A 224 24.93 14.81 -12.53
C LEU A 224 24.46 13.98 -13.74
N GLU A 225 24.62 12.66 -13.70
CA GLU A 225 24.10 11.74 -14.73
C GLU A 225 22.57 11.59 -14.68
N MET A 226 21.97 11.65 -13.49
CA MET A 226 20.52 11.60 -13.28
C MET A 226 19.78 12.88 -13.66
N ARG A 227 20.52 13.98 -13.90
CA ARG A 227 19.97 15.33 -14.06
C ARG A 227 18.81 15.35 -15.05
N ASN A 228 17.64 15.72 -14.58
CA ASN A 228 16.41 15.74 -15.36
C ASN A 228 15.74 17.12 -15.41
N VAL A 229 16.27 18.11 -14.68
CA VAL A 229 15.76 19.48 -14.67
C VAL A 229 16.86 20.50 -14.97
N GLY A 230 16.48 21.60 -15.63
CA GLY A 230 17.38 22.68 -16.04
C GLY A 230 17.44 23.86 -15.06
N LYS A 231 16.76 23.77 -13.92
CA LYS A 231 16.69 24.82 -12.89
C LYS A 231 16.83 24.21 -11.50
N PRO A 232 17.27 25.00 -10.51
CA PRO A 232 17.32 24.56 -9.12
C PRO A 232 15.97 24.07 -8.60
N ILE A 233 16.00 23.11 -7.68
CA ILE A 233 14.82 22.40 -7.16
C ILE A 233 13.84 23.36 -6.45
N PHE A 234 14.36 24.36 -5.75
CA PHE A 234 13.55 25.38 -5.07
C PHE A 234 12.76 26.29 -6.04
N GLU A 235 13.10 26.30 -7.33
CA GLU A 235 12.30 26.99 -8.36
C GLU A 235 11.19 26.11 -8.95
N LEU A 236 11.22 24.80 -8.68
CA LEU A 236 10.29 23.82 -9.24
C LEU A 236 9.20 23.38 -8.25
N CYS A 237 9.51 23.43 -6.96
CA CYS A 237 8.59 23.06 -5.89
C CYS A 237 8.83 23.92 -4.65
N THR A 238 7.83 23.98 -3.76
CA THR A 238 7.97 24.68 -2.47
C THR A 238 8.31 23.68 -1.38
N ILE A 239 9.47 23.82 -0.76
CA ILE A 239 9.81 23.09 0.47
C ILE A 239 9.19 23.86 1.64
N GLU A 240 8.27 23.24 2.36
CA GLU A 240 7.46 23.91 3.39
C GLU A 240 8.28 24.27 4.64
N ASP A 241 9.23 23.40 5.01
CA ASP A 241 10.14 23.62 6.14
C ASP A 241 11.59 23.31 5.73
N MET A 242 12.40 24.36 5.62
CA MET A 242 13.82 24.26 5.27
C MET A 242 14.69 23.90 6.49
N SER A 243 14.16 23.96 7.72
CA SER A 243 14.93 23.67 8.94
C SER A 243 15.29 22.19 9.08
N ASP A 244 14.55 21.31 8.40
CA ASP A 244 14.83 19.89 8.31
C ASP A 244 16.02 19.56 7.39
N ILE A 245 16.50 20.53 6.60
CA ILE A 245 17.71 20.40 5.79
C ILE A 245 18.91 20.80 6.63
N GLN A 246 19.70 19.80 7.02
CA GLN A 246 20.84 19.97 7.90
C GLN A 246 22.15 19.79 7.13
N ALA A 247 23.13 20.63 7.46
CA ALA A 247 24.49 20.45 7.00
C ALA A 247 25.09 19.20 7.65
N VAL A 248 25.73 18.37 6.84
CA VAL A 248 26.44 17.17 7.31
C VAL A 248 27.92 17.50 7.35
N ASN A 249 28.48 17.53 8.57
CA ASN A 249 29.91 17.70 8.75
C ASN A 249 30.61 16.38 8.45
N SER A 250 31.35 16.30 7.34
CA SER A 250 32.25 15.18 7.07
C SER A 250 33.70 15.66 7.06
N SER A 251 34.50 15.10 7.96
CA SER A 251 35.94 15.34 8.05
C SER A 251 36.72 14.85 6.81
N ASN A 252 36.09 14.05 5.95
CA ASN A 252 36.68 13.44 4.75
C ASN A 252 36.03 13.89 3.43
N ALA A 253 35.14 14.89 3.46
CA ALA A 253 34.68 15.59 2.26
C ALA A 253 35.79 16.52 1.73
N ILE A 254 36.85 15.92 1.17
CA ILE A 254 38.09 16.64 0.82
C ILE A 254 37.83 17.68 -0.26
N VAL A 255 36.98 17.37 -1.24
CA VAL A 255 36.68 18.23 -2.40
C VAL A 255 35.43 19.08 -2.16
N TYR A 256 34.28 18.47 -1.85
CA TYR A 256 33.01 19.18 -1.70
C TYR A 256 32.56 19.30 -0.26
N ARG A 257 32.81 20.46 0.35
CA ARG A 257 32.54 20.71 1.77
C ARG A 257 31.09 21.03 2.10
N ASP A 258 30.28 21.42 1.11
CA ASP A 258 28.88 21.74 1.34
C ASP A 258 28.02 20.51 1.01
N LEU A 259 27.73 19.75 2.07
CA LEU A 259 26.87 18.58 2.05
C LEU A 259 25.66 18.87 2.92
N ARG A 260 24.46 18.80 2.34
CA ARG A 260 23.21 19.02 3.08
C ARG A 260 22.21 17.94 2.75
N ILE A 261 21.49 17.48 3.76
CA ILE A 261 20.43 16.49 3.57
C ILE A 261 19.22 16.84 4.45
N GLY A 262 18.03 16.41 4.05
CA GLY A 262 16.83 16.59 4.86
C GLY A 262 15.70 15.67 4.47
N GLN A 263 14.88 15.27 5.44
CA GLN A 263 13.53 14.76 5.15
C GLN A 263 12.59 15.95 5.17
N VAL A 264 12.06 16.32 4.03
CA VAL A 264 11.31 17.58 3.86
C VAL A 264 9.86 17.32 3.51
N ARG A 265 8.99 18.31 3.74
CA ARG A 265 7.65 18.34 3.15
C ARG A 265 7.64 19.30 1.97
N VAL A 266 7.06 18.86 0.86
CA VAL A 266 7.16 19.53 -0.44
C VAL A 266 5.78 19.69 -1.06
N LEU A 267 5.42 20.92 -1.39
CA LEU A 267 4.27 21.22 -2.23
C LEU A 267 4.70 21.21 -3.71
N TYR A 268 4.16 20.26 -4.47
CA TYR A 268 4.44 20.08 -5.89
C TYR A 268 3.14 19.73 -6.63
N ASP A 269 2.87 20.42 -7.74
CA ASP A 269 1.65 20.22 -8.55
C ASP A 269 0.33 20.32 -7.74
N GLY A 270 0.31 21.17 -6.71
CA GLY A 270 -0.85 21.38 -5.84
C GLY A 270 -1.02 20.34 -4.71
N ASP A 271 -0.18 19.31 -4.66
CA ASP A 271 -0.21 18.26 -3.64
C ASP A 271 1.02 18.30 -2.71
N SER A 272 0.84 17.85 -1.47
CA SER A 272 1.89 17.81 -0.45
C SER A 272 2.51 16.41 -0.38
N TYR A 273 3.83 16.34 -0.52
CA TYR A 273 4.62 15.11 -0.56
C TYR A 273 5.71 15.12 0.51
N LYS A 274 6.14 13.93 0.94
CA LYS A 274 7.39 13.79 1.69
C LYS A 274 8.55 13.65 0.70
N GLY A 275 9.66 14.30 1.01
CA GLY A 275 10.85 14.32 0.18
C GLY A 275 12.11 13.91 0.94
N LEU A 276 13.05 13.26 0.25
CA LEU A 276 14.44 13.14 0.67
C LEU A 276 15.28 14.08 -0.17
N TYR A 277 15.83 15.11 0.45
CA TYR A 277 16.69 16.10 -0.19
C TYR A 277 18.16 15.78 0.06
N ILE A 278 18.99 15.92 -0.96
CA ILE A 278 20.45 15.85 -0.90
C ILE A 278 21.01 17.02 -1.73
N TYR A 279 21.97 17.73 -1.17
CA TYR A 279 22.82 18.69 -1.86
C TYR A 279 24.28 18.30 -1.66
N ILE A 280 25.04 18.29 -2.74
CA ILE A 280 26.48 18.01 -2.73
C ILE A 280 27.17 19.06 -3.59
N GLY A 281 28.18 19.75 -3.06
CA GLY A 281 29.09 20.51 -3.92
C GLY A 281 29.60 21.79 -3.31
N ASP A 282 29.81 22.78 -4.18
CA ASP A 282 30.09 24.17 -3.85
C ASP A 282 29.43 25.13 -4.87
N ARG A 283 29.90 26.38 -4.96
CA ARG A 283 29.33 27.36 -5.89
C ARG A 283 29.62 27.07 -7.36
N GLU A 284 30.65 26.32 -7.68
CA GLU A 284 31.15 26.09 -9.04
C GLU A 284 30.85 24.69 -9.58
N ASP A 285 30.87 23.68 -8.71
CA ASP A 285 30.48 22.31 -9.05
C ASP A 285 29.57 21.75 -7.95
N HIS A 286 28.28 21.58 -8.27
CA HIS A 286 27.30 21.04 -7.34
C HIS A 286 26.18 20.30 -8.04
N ALA A 287 25.55 19.41 -7.28
CA ALA A 287 24.31 18.76 -7.66
C ALA A 287 23.37 18.71 -6.45
N GLU A 288 22.08 18.77 -6.74
CA GLU A 288 21.02 18.55 -5.76
C GLU A 288 20.00 17.58 -6.31
N VAL A 289 19.45 16.77 -5.42
CA VAL A 289 18.41 15.81 -5.75
C VAL A 289 17.33 15.78 -4.68
N LEU A 290 16.08 15.70 -5.12
CA LEU A 290 14.90 15.57 -4.28
C LEU A 290 14.10 14.36 -4.75
N LEU A 291 14.01 13.33 -3.91
CA LEU A 291 13.16 12.15 -4.15
C LEU A 291 11.86 12.29 -3.37
N LEU A 292 10.72 12.20 -4.05
CA LEU A 292 9.39 12.24 -3.46
C LEU A 292 8.84 10.84 -3.15
N ASP A 293 7.96 10.73 -2.17
CA ASP A 293 7.28 9.49 -1.78
C ASP A 293 6.27 8.95 -2.80
N ASN A 294 6.09 9.66 -3.92
CA ASN A 294 5.31 9.25 -5.09
C ASN A 294 6.17 8.73 -6.27
N ASP A 295 7.47 8.47 -6.05
CA ASP A 295 8.45 8.01 -7.06
C ASP A 295 8.91 9.07 -8.07
N HIS A 296 8.44 10.31 -7.96
CA HIS A 296 9.02 11.39 -8.73
C HIS A 296 10.31 11.88 -8.08
N TYR A 297 11.27 12.31 -8.89
CA TYR A 297 12.49 12.95 -8.40
C TYR A 297 12.90 14.12 -9.28
N PHE A 298 13.54 15.11 -8.68
CA PHE A 298 14.21 16.20 -9.37
C PHE A 298 15.70 16.08 -9.12
N ALA A 299 16.50 16.09 -10.18
CA ALA A 299 17.96 16.13 -10.11
C ALA A 299 18.45 17.32 -10.93
N TYR A 300 19.10 18.26 -10.25
CA TYR A 300 19.72 19.45 -10.83
C TYR A 300 21.23 19.40 -10.58
N GLY A 301 22.02 19.97 -11.48
CA GLY A 301 23.44 20.10 -11.25
C GLY A 301 24.16 21.01 -12.23
N VAL A 302 25.17 21.68 -11.72
CA VAL A 302 26.05 22.63 -12.39
C VAL A 302 27.46 22.09 -12.32
N ARG A 303 28.14 22.03 -13.46
CA ARG A 303 29.54 21.67 -13.53
C ARG A 303 30.29 22.70 -14.34
N LYS A 304 31.21 23.42 -13.71
CA LYS A 304 32.10 24.35 -14.43
C LYS A 304 33.07 23.53 -15.29
N VAL A 305 32.91 23.62 -16.61
CA VAL A 305 33.87 23.04 -17.54
C VAL A 305 35.09 23.96 -17.57
N PHE A 306 36.22 23.50 -17.04
CA PHE A 306 37.49 24.16 -17.32
C PHE A 306 37.85 23.85 -18.76
N THR A 307 37.70 24.82 -19.66
CA THR A 307 38.34 24.76 -20.96
C THR A 307 39.84 24.90 -20.72
N GLU A 308 40.62 23.90 -21.13
CA GLU A 308 42.08 24.03 -21.22
C GLU A 308 42.38 25.17 -22.20
N ASP A 309 42.92 26.28 -21.67
CA ASP A 309 43.59 27.32 -22.45
C ASP A 309 45.02 26.87 -22.82
#